data_AF-A0A2S3R4R8-F1
#
_entry.id   AF-A0A2S3R4R8-F1
#
_cell.length_a   1.000
_cell.length_b   1.000
_cell.length_c   1.000
_cell.angle_alpha   90.00
_cell.angle_beta   90.00
_cell.angle_gamma   90.00
#
_symmetry.space_group_name_H-M   'P 1'
#
loop_
_entity.id
_entity.type
_entity.pdbx_description
1 polymer ?
#
loop_
_entity_poly.entity_id
_entity_poly.type
_entity_poly.pdbx_seq_one_letter_code
_entity_poly.pdbx_strand_id
1 'polypeptide(L)'
;MSAIDNKSLQNLQLNVTGKVLRTRNYDGMFYTAVICPAKDAYSRPSIVEIRSKSRLGAQVDEEIKGMLCELSGFEGKAYRVTDRDTGEQRQIKPVNHFLDLVE
;
A
#
# COMPACT_ATOMS: atom_id res chain seq x y z
N MET A 1 -8.91 20.91 -11.51
CA MET A 1 -9.84 19.76 -11.43
C MET A 1 -9.53 18.87 -12.63
N SER A 2 -8.42 18.11 -12.58
CA SER A 2 -8.08 17.17 -13.66
C SER A 2 -8.84 15.88 -13.43
N ALA A 3 -9.63 15.53 -14.43
CA ALA A 3 -10.46 14.35 -14.46
C ALA A 3 -9.66 13.09 -14.11
N ILE A 4 -10.33 12.19 -13.40
CA ILE A 4 -9.96 10.79 -13.36
C ILE A 4 -10.09 10.33 -14.82
N ASP A 5 -8.97 10.32 -15.56
CA ASP A 5 -8.91 9.57 -16.80
C ASP A 5 -9.19 8.12 -16.39
N ASN A 6 -10.42 7.66 -16.63
CA ASN A 6 -10.79 6.25 -16.56
C ASN A 6 -10.11 5.53 -17.73
N LYS A 7 -8.78 5.54 -17.75
CA LYS A 7 -8.00 4.51 -18.43
C LYS A 7 -8.53 3.19 -17.88
N SER A 8 -8.94 2.28 -18.75
CA SER A 8 -9.33 0.93 -18.33
C SER A 8 -8.16 0.35 -17.53
N LEU A 9 -8.34 0.22 -16.22
CA LEU A 9 -7.32 -0.39 -15.35
C LEU A 9 -7.06 -1.79 -15.89
N GLN A 10 -5.79 -2.14 -16.04
CA GLN A 10 -5.42 -3.51 -16.37
C GLN A 10 -5.60 -4.39 -15.13
N ASN A 11 -5.51 -5.71 -15.32
CA ASN A 11 -5.57 -6.67 -14.21
C ASN A 11 -4.56 -6.27 -13.13
N LEU A 12 -5.02 -6.26 -11.88
CA LEU A 12 -4.22 -5.92 -10.70
C LEU A 12 -3.67 -4.48 -10.67
N GLN A 13 -4.16 -3.58 -11.53
CA GLN A 13 -3.88 -2.15 -11.41
C GLN A 13 -4.92 -1.44 -10.56
N LEU A 14 -4.48 -0.44 -9.82
CA LEU A 14 -5.32 0.43 -9.02
C LEU A 14 -4.81 1.86 -9.04
N ASN A 15 -5.72 2.81 -8.88
CA ASN A 15 -5.40 4.21 -8.78
C ASN A 15 -5.47 4.64 -7.31
N VAL A 16 -4.35 5.15 -6.77
CA VAL A 16 -4.23 5.54 -5.35
C VAL A 16 -4.26 7.06 -5.21
N THR A 17 -5.08 7.52 -4.29
CA THR A 17 -5.16 8.92 -3.84
C THR A 17 -5.23 8.94 -2.33
N GLY A 18 -4.50 9.84 -1.69
CA GLY A 18 -4.44 9.92 -0.23
C GLY A 18 -3.36 10.86 0.28
N LYS A 19 -3.15 10.86 1.60
CA LYS A 19 -2.12 11.69 2.25
C LYS A 19 -0.90 10.88 2.65
N VAL A 20 0.29 11.44 2.45
CA VAL A 20 1.55 10.82 2.87
C VAL A 20 1.65 10.82 4.40
N LEU A 21 1.73 9.64 5.01
CA LEU A 21 1.97 9.50 6.45
C LEU A 21 3.46 9.48 6.78
N ARG A 22 4.24 8.76 5.98
CA ARG A 22 5.69 8.61 6.16
C ARG A 22 6.31 8.07 4.89
N THR A 23 7.59 8.33 4.72
CA THR A 23 8.41 7.81 3.64
C THR A 23 9.69 7.22 4.21
N ARG A 24 10.07 6.02 3.75
CA ARG A 24 11.37 5.41 4.02
C ARG A 24 12.10 5.18 2.70
N ASN A 25 13.41 5.38 2.68
CA ASN A 25 14.26 4.97 1.57
C ASN A 25 15.07 3.75 2.03
N TYR A 26 15.04 2.69 1.23
CA TYR A 26 15.83 1.50 1.49
C TYR A 26 16.18 0.84 0.16
N ASP A 27 17.46 0.49 -0.01
CA ASP A 27 17.97 -0.20 -1.20
C ASP A 27 17.63 0.52 -2.52
N GLY A 28 17.77 1.84 -2.53
CA GLY A 28 17.49 2.66 -3.72
C GLY A 28 16.01 2.84 -4.05
N MET A 29 15.10 2.27 -3.26
CA MET A 29 13.65 2.39 -3.45
C MET A 29 13.02 3.24 -2.35
N PHE A 30 12.03 4.05 -2.73
CA PHE A 30 11.17 4.77 -1.79
C PHE A 30 9.94 3.94 -1.47
N TYR A 31 9.62 3.82 -0.19
CA TYR A 31 8.40 3.21 0.30
C TYR A 31 7.60 4.27 1.04
N THR A 32 6.46 4.63 0.49
CA THR A 32 5.62 5.73 0.98
C THR A 32 4.32 5.16 1.51
N ALA A 33 4.08 5.33 2.81
CA ALA A 33 2.81 4.96 3.42
C ALA A 33 1.79 6.08 3.20
N VAL A 34 0.64 5.73 2.65
CA VAL A 34 -0.42 6.66 2.24
C VAL A 34 -1.71 6.26 2.94
N ILE A 35 -2.35 7.23 3.61
CA ILE A 35 -3.70 7.07 4.13
C ILE A 35 -4.71 7.48 3.06
N CYS A 36 -5.56 6.55 2.65
CA CYS A 36 -6.57 6.76 1.63
C CYS A 36 -7.84 7.36 2.24
N PRO A 37 -8.67 8.09 1.47
CA PRO A 37 -10.00 8.49 1.92
C PRO A 37 -10.82 7.28 2.39
N ALA A 38 -11.56 7.44 3.50
CA ALA A 38 -12.49 6.43 3.95
C ALA A 38 -13.65 6.27 2.94
N LYS A 39 -14.18 5.06 2.83
CA LYS A 39 -15.33 4.76 1.96
C LYS A 39 -16.63 5.43 2.45
N ASP A 40 -16.76 5.63 3.76
CA ASP A 40 -17.89 6.26 4.44
C ASP A 40 -17.42 6.85 5.78
N ALA A 41 -18.33 7.55 6.49
CA ALA A 41 -18.02 8.30 7.71
C ALA A 41 -17.62 7.45 8.92
N TYR A 42 -17.94 6.14 8.93
CA TYR A 42 -17.70 5.24 10.05
C TYR A 42 -16.63 4.18 9.73
N SER A 43 -16.23 4.07 8.46
CA SER A 43 -15.15 3.22 8.01
C SER A 43 -13.77 3.77 8.38
N ARG A 44 -12.88 2.88 8.84
CA ARG A 44 -11.46 3.22 9.02
C ARG A 44 -10.80 3.41 7.65
N PRO A 45 -10.03 4.50 7.45
CA PRO A 45 -9.22 4.68 6.26
C PRO A 45 -8.29 3.50 6.00
N SER A 46 -8.18 3.09 4.73
CA SER A 46 -7.15 2.15 4.31
C SER A 46 -5.78 2.84 4.34
N ILE A 47 -4.75 2.11 4.76
CA ILE A 47 -3.36 2.54 4.65
C ILE A 47 -2.65 1.57 3.71
N VAL A 48 -1.98 2.12 2.71
CA VAL A 48 -1.19 1.34 1.74
C VAL A 48 0.25 1.83 1.71
N GLU A 49 1.18 0.94 1.35
CA GLU A 49 2.58 1.31 1.10
C GLU A 49 2.86 1.23 -0.40
N ILE A 50 3.30 2.34 -1.00
CA ILE A 50 3.66 2.43 -2.42
C ILE A 50 5.18 2.42 -2.54
N ARG A 51 5.71 1.52 -3.36
CA ARG A 51 7.11 1.43 -3.74
C ARG A 51 7.35 2.16 -5.07
N SER A 52 8.40 2.96 -5.13
CA SER A 52 8.72 3.83 -6.28
C SER A 52 10.22 4.11 -6.36
N LYS A 53 10.73 4.47 -7.54
CA LYS A 53 12.14 4.90 -7.72
C LYS A 53 12.31 6.37 -7.32
N SER A 54 11.26 7.17 -7.47
CA SER A 54 11.24 8.57 -7.05
C SER A 54 10.40 8.78 -5.79
N ARG A 55 10.74 9.78 -4.99
CA ARG A 55 9.98 10.11 -3.79
C ARG A 55 8.57 10.58 -4.14
N LEU A 56 7.56 9.97 -3.50
CA LEU A 56 6.17 10.43 -3.57
C LEU A 56 5.89 11.44 -2.45
N GLY A 57 5.41 12.62 -2.85
CA GLY A 57 5.20 13.76 -1.95
C GLY A 57 6.51 14.39 -1.47
N ALA A 58 6.54 15.72 -1.45
CA ALA A 58 7.65 16.48 -0.86
C ALA A 58 7.66 16.37 0.67
N GLN A 59 6.48 16.31 1.30
CA GLN A 59 6.32 16.34 2.76
C GLN A 59 5.24 15.39 3.30
N VAL A 60 5.29 15.15 4.61
CA VAL A 60 4.20 14.47 5.35
C VAL A 60 2.93 15.32 5.25
N ASP A 61 1.78 14.67 5.26
CA ASP A 61 0.43 15.22 5.08
C ASP A 61 0.11 15.78 3.69
N GLU A 62 1.07 15.77 2.76
CA GLU A 62 0.83 16.11 1.37
C GLU A 62 -0.13 15.10 0.71
N GLU A 63 -1.09 15.62 -0.06
CA GLU A 63 -2.04 14.82 -0.79
C GLU A 63 -1.47 14.43 -2.16
N ILE A 64 -1.32 13.13 -2.40
CA ILE A 64 -1.01 12.57 -3.72
C ILE A 64 -2.32 12.16 -4.41
N LYS A 65 -2.42 12.42 -5.72
CA LYS A 65 -3.63 12.17 -6.50
C LYS A 65 -3.31 11.37 -7.75
N GLY A 66 -4.11 10.34 -8.02
CA GLY A 66 -4.04 9.69 -9.33
C GLY A 66 -2.85 8.74 -9.52
N MET A 67 -2.25 8.19 -8.46
CA MET A 67 -1.07 7.33 -8.57
C MET A 67 -1.46 5.95 -9.08
N LEU A 68 -1.18 5.67 -10.36
CA LEU A 68 -1.37 4.35 -10.93
C LEU A 68 -0.35 3.37 -10.34
N CYS A 69 -0.84 2.34 -9.68
CA CYS A 69 -0.02 1.32 -9.06
C CYS A 69 -0.42 -0.08 -9.57
N GLU A 70 0.56 -0.98 -9.61
CA GLU A 70 0.37 -2.40 -9.84
C GLU A 70 0.45 -3.15 -8.51
N LEU A 71 -0.54 -3.98 -8.22
CA LEU A 71 -0.55 -4.87 -7.07
C LEU A 71 0.27 -6.11 -7.38
N SER A 72 1.41 -6.23 -6.72
CA SER A 72 2.23 -7.44 -6.74
C SER A 72 2.15 -8.16 -5.39
N GLY A 73 2.55 -9.42 -5.36
CA GLY A 73 2.62 -10.16 -4.11
C GLY A 73 3.27 -11.52 -4.24
N PHE A 74 3.72 -12.06 -3.12
CA PHE A 74 4.32 -13.38 -3.05
C PHE A 74 4.03 -14.04 -1.71
N GLU A 75 4.01 -15.37 -1.72
CA GLU A 75 3.93 -16.15 -0.49
C GLU A 75 5.28 -16.12 0.24
N GLY A 76 5.27 -15.66 1.48
CA GLY A 76 6.43 -15.74 2.35
C GLY A 76 6.63 -17.14 2.93
N LYS A 77 7.76 -17.32 3.62
CA LYS A 77 8.07 -18.56 4.32
C LYS A 77 7.05 -18.81 5.43
N ALA A 78 6.55 -20.03 5.52
CA ALA A 78 5.65 -20.41 6.60
C ALA A 78 6.37 -20.39 7.97
N TYR A 79 5.68 -19.90 9.00
CA TYR A 79 6.18 -19.85 10.37
C TYR A 79 5.09 -20.29 11.36
N ARG A 80 5.51 -20.80 12.51
CA ARG A 80 4.59 -21.16 13.60
C ARG A 80 4.38 -19.95 14.49
N VAL A 81 3.13 -19.66 14.79
CA VAL A 81 2.73 -18.67 15.79
C VAL A 81 2.08 -19.42 16.93
N THR A 82 2.51 -19.11 18.15
CA THR A 82 1.83 -19.57 19.36
C THR A 82 0.94 -18.44 19.83
N ASP A 83 -0.35 -18.71 19.93
CA ASP A 83 -1.30 -17.78 20.51
C ASP A 83 -0.98 -17.60 22.00
N ARG A 84 -0.82 -16.34 22.42
CA ARG A 84 -0.34 -16.01 23.77
C ARG A 84 -1.37 -16.35 24.86
N ASP A 85 -2.66 -16.29 24.52
CA ASP A 85 -3.75 -16.42 25.49
C ASP A 85 -4.23 -17.88 25.61
N THR A 86 -4.17 -18.63 24.51
CA THR A 86 -4.67 -20.02 24.43
C THR A 86 -3.57 -21.07 24.37
N GLY A 87 -2.33 -20.70 24.02
CA GLY A 87 -1.22 -21.63 23.83
C GLY A 87 -1.30 -22.46 22.54
N GLU A 88 -2.31 -22.23 21.70
CA GLU A 88 -2.50 -22.96 20.45
C GLU A 88 -1.38 -22.60 19.44
N GLN A 89 -0.75 -23.61 18.85
CA GLN A 89 0.21 -23.40 17.77
C GLN A 89 -0.48 -23.49 16.41
N ARG A 90 -0.38 -22.42 15.62
CA ARG A 90 -0.87 -22.38 14.25
C ARG A 90 0.27 -22.12 13.27
N GLN A 91 0.23 -22.77 12.12
CA GLN A 91 1.15 -22.50 11.03
C GLN A 91 0.55 -21.41 10.13
N ILE A 92 1.28 -20.31 9.95
CA ILE A 92 0.89 -19.21 9.09
C ILE A 92 1.81 -19.21 7.86
N LYS A 93 1.21 -19.13 6.68
CA LYS A 93 1.91 -18.86 5.42
C LYS A 93 1.47 -17.47 4.94
N PRO A 94 2.30 -16.43 5.13
CA PRO A 94 1.87 -15.06 4.82
C PRO A 94 1.81 -14.85 3.31
N VAL A 95 0.84 -14.08 2.85
CA VAL A 95 0.81 -13.50 1.51
C VAL A 95 1.18 -12.03 1.66
N ASN A 96 2.33 -11.65 1.14
CA ASN A 96 2.79 -10.27 1.18
C ASN A 96 2.35 -9.56 -0.09
N HIS A 97 1.73 -8.40 0.05
CA HIS A 97 1.32 -7.56 -1.07
C HIS A 97 2.13 -6.27 -1.08
N PHE A 98 2.43 -5.79 -2.29
CA PHE A 98 3.12 -4.53 -2.54
C PHE A 98 2.38 -3.76 -3.62
N LEU A 99 2.39 -2.43 -3.50
CA LEU A 99 1.95 -1.54 -4.57
C LEU A 99 3.17 -0.94 -5.23
N ASP A 100 3.37 -1.24 -6.49
CA ASP A 100 4.46 -0.70 -7.30
C ASP A 100 3.92 0.45 -8.15
N LEU A 101 4.51 1.64 -8.02
CA LEU A 101 4.15 2.77 -8.86
C LEU A 101 4.50 2.46 -10.31
N VAL A 102 3.57 2.68 -11.21
CA VAL A 102 3.81 2.60 -12.66
C VAL A 102 4.47 3.91 -13.10
N GLU A 103 5.79 3.86 -13.32
CA GLU A 103 6.65 4.99 -13.72
C GLU A 103 6.95 5.03 -15.21
#